data_AF-A0A833G3P9-F1
#
_entry.id   AF-A0A833G3P9-F1
#
_cell.length_a   1.000
_cell.length_b   1.000
_cell.length_c   1.000
_cell.angle_alpha   90.00
_cell.angle_beta   90.00
_cell.angle_gamma   90.00
#
_symmetry.space_group_name_H-M   'P 1'
#
loop_
_entity.id
_entity.type
_entity.pdbx_description
1 polymer ?
#
loop_
_entity_poly.entity_id
_entity_poly.type
_entity_poly.pdbx_seq_one_letter_code
_entity_poly.pdbx_strand_id
1 'polypeptide(L)'
;GDSVEAATPEADAGGDTDGAGAPDAERTTVTIGGQPVGTEDGEEAVKPLPERLVAELTAHRTIALRNAVGANPHIAVTALLHRLVRDTFKRSTYGSAVRVSVQEVYCSEQGVDLKHSPYAKEIDQRHEGWKADLPADPDDLWDWLDALDDASRMALLAHCVSFGVNALYERPNPLSASGISEAGLRTRMAEADRLARVTGLDMAEAGFRPTVANYFGRITKRKILEAVSEAVGDHIASLLAFEKKDKMAAEAEERLANTGWLPEPLRLAVEETGEGPEAPAGEDESDIALPAFLAGEDAEADTDDVIPAFLKRRDGDDASDADDDPAPLVAAE
;
A
#
# COMPACT_ATOMS: atom_id res chain seq x y z
N GLY A 1 -77.76 7.65 34.16
CA GLY A 1 -77.70 6.19 34.25
C GLY A 1 -76.57 5.72 33.35
N ASP A 2 -75.70 4.83 33.80
CA ASP A 2 -75.63 4.27 35.15
C ASP A 2 -74.21 3.83 35.52
N SER A 3 -73.96 3.54 36.80
CA SER A 3 -72.69 2.96 37.31
C SER A 3 -72.58 1.46 36.92
N VAL A 4 -71.60 0.62 37.27
CA VAL A 4 -70.81 0.32 38.50
C VAL A 4 -69.50 -0.38 37.98
N GLU A 5 -68.26 -0.17 38.50
CA GLU A 5 -67.61 -0.84 39.66
C GLU A 5 -67.81 -2.39 39.71
N ALA A 6 -66.99 -3.28 40.30
CA ALA A 6 -65.58 -3.36 40.76
C ALA A 6 -65.26 -4.90 40.92
N ALA A 7 -64.17 -5.47 41.46
CA ALA A 7 -62.92 -5.06 42.12
C ALA A 7 -61.87 -6.22 42.02
N THR A 8 -60.64 -6.04 42.54
CA THR A 8 -59.73 -7.14 42.99
C THR A 8 -59.90 -7.40 44.50
N PRO A 9 -59.57 -8.59 45.05
CA PRO A 9 -58.32 -8.71 45.84
C PRO A 9 -57.69 -10.14 45.97
N GLU A 10 -56.47 -10.21 46.56
CA GLU A 10 -55.90 -11.09 47.63
C GLU A 10 -56.33 -12.59 47.83
N ALA A 11 -55.64 -13.46 48.61
CA ALA A 11 -54.21 -13.68 48.98
C ALA A 11 -54.08 -14.93 49.90
N ASP A 12 -52.92 -15.64 49.90
CA ASP A 12 -52.32 -16.50 50.97
C ASP A 12 -50.98 -17.06 50.41
N ALA A 13 -49.84 -17.24 51.11
CA ALA A 13 -49.48 -17.87 52.41
C ALA A 13 -49.51 -19.44 52.37
N GLY A 14 -48.57 -20.19 52.97
CA GLY A 14 -47.31 -19.86 53.66
C GLY A 14 -46.56 -21.14 54.14
N GLY A 15 -45.34 -21.01 54.70
CA GLY A 15 -44.46 -22.13 55.13
C GLY A 15 -43.23 -22.30 54.22
N ASP A 16 -41.95 -22.14 54.60
CA ASP A 16 -41.21 -22.35 55.88
C ASP A 16 -40.93 -23.86 56.15
N THR A 17 -39.73 -24.37 56.48
CA THR A 17 -38.56 -23.80 57.21
C THR A 17 -37.17 -24.23 56.68
N ASP A 18 -36.10 -23.56 57.14
CA ASP A 18 -34.69 -23.97 57.42
C ASP A 18 -33.99 -25.11 56.62
N GLY A 19 -32.69 -25.06 56.30
CA GLY A 19 -31.56 -24.16 56.62
C GLY A 19 -30.26 -24.78 56.03
N ALA A 20 -29.02 -24.32 56.24
CA ALA A 20 -28.44 -23.16 56.94
C ALA A 20 -26.99 -22.95 56.44
N GLY A 21 -26.32 -21.85 56.83
CA GLY A 21 -24.84 -21.74 56.80
C GLY A 21 -24.21 -20.74 55.82
N ALA A 22 -24.09 -19.48 56.27
CA ALA A 22 -22.96 -18.61 55.91
C ALA A 22 -21.89 -18.70 57.04
N PRO A 23 -20.65 -18.20 56.85
CA PRO A 23 -20.42 -16.76 56.94
C PRO A 23 -19.37 -16.19 55.96
N ASP A 24 -19.16 -14.88 56.05
CA ASP A 24 -18.22 -14.05 55.29
C ASP A 24 -16.76 -14.51 55.25
N ALA A 25 -16.06 -14.03 54.22
CA ALA A 25 -14.61 -13.90 54.16
C ALA A 25 -14.24 -12.49 53.66
N GLU A 26 -14.02 -11.56 54.58
CA GLU A 26 -13.60 -10.19 54.29
C GLU A 26 -12.28 -10.19 53.50
N ARG A 27 -12.25 -9.57 52.31
CA ARG A 27 -11.01 -9.40 51.55
C ARG A 27 -10.23 -8.18 52.03
N THR A 28 -9.28 -8.41 52.93
CA THR A 28 -8.35 -7.40 53.44
C THR A 28 -7.49 -6.80 52.32
N THR A 29 -7.77 -5.55 51.93
CA THR A 29 -6.94 -4.81 50.96
C THR A 29 -5.66 -4.31 51.64
N VAL A 30 -4.56 -5.02 51.46
CA VAL A 30 -3.25 -4.64 52.04
C VAL A 30 -2.53 -3.64 51.12
N THR A 31 -2.63 -2.36 51.45
CA THR A 31 -1.95 -1.26 50.74
C THR A 31 -0.45 -1.25 51.08
N ILE A 32 0.37 -1.96 50.29
CA ILE A 32 1.83 -1.85 50.38
C ILE A 32 2.28 -0.53 49.72
N GLY A 33 2.57 0.46 50.57
CA GLY A 33 3.13 1.75 50.16
C GLY A 33 4.60 1.65 49.79
N GLY A 34 4.89 1.10 48.60
CA GLY A 34 6.22 1.12 47.99
C GLY A 34 6.25 2.05 46.79
N GLN A 35 6.83 3.24 46.92
CA GLN A 35 7.28 3.99 45.75
C GLN A 35 8.51 3.29 45.17
N PRO A 36 8.49 2.79 43.92
CA PRO A 36 9.73 2.70 43.17
C PRO A 36 10.18 4.13 42.91
N VAL A 37 11.24 4.57 43.60
CA VAL A 37 12.01 5.72 43.14
C VAL A 37 12.74 5.25 41.88
N GLY A 38 12.07 5.42 40.74
CA GLY A 38 12.66 5.16 39.44
C GLY A 38 13.82 6.11 39.23
N THR A 39 15.05 5.60 39.36
CA THR A 39 16.24 6.27 38.84
C THR A 39 16.16 6.25 37.33
N GLU A 40 15.58 7.29 36.72
CA GLU A 40 15.54 7.52 35.27
C GLU A 40 16.93 7.90 34.70
N ASP A 41 17.99 7.24 35.18
CA ASP A 41 19.38 7.32 34.73
C ASP A 41 19.92 5.89 34.51
N GLY A 42 19.28 5.22 33.56
CA GLY A 42 19.81 4.05 32.87
C GLY A 42 19.54 4.21 31.39
N GLU A 43 20.43 3.71 30.54
CA GLU A 43 20.30 3.76 29.09
C GLU A 43 19.14 2.87 28.60
N GLU A 44 17.90 3.32 28.76
CA GLU A 44 16.75 2.63 28.17
C GLU A 44 16.98 2.52 26.66
N ALA A 45 16.86 1.31 26.10
CA ALA A 45 16.81 1.13 24.66
C ALA A 45 15.66 1.97 24.05
N VAL A 46 15.83 2.43 22.80
CA VAL A 46 14.81 3.24 22.13
C VAL A 46 13.55 2.40 21.94
N LYS A 47 12.50 2.68 22.74
CA LYS A 47 11.24 1.93 22.66
C LYS A 47 10.64 2.11 21.25
N PRO A 48 10.26 1.03 20.56
CA PRO A 48 9.69 1.12 19.22
C PRO A 48 8.40 1.94 19.23
N LEU A 49 7.99 2.44 18.06
CA LEU A 49 6.71 3.14 17.93
C LEU A 49 5.56 2.20 18.35
N PRO A 50 4.52 2.70 19.03
CA PRO A 50 3.31 1.91 19.28
C PRO A 50 2.76 1.35 17.97
N GLU A 51 2.44 0.06 17.93
CA GLU A 51 1.98 -0.65 16.74
C GLU A 51 0.85 0.09 15.99
N ARG A 52 -0.16 0.54 16.73
CA ARG A 52 -1.27 1.33 16.19
C ARG A 52 -0.84 2.68 15.58
N LEU A 53 0.22 3.30 16.09
CA LEU A 53 0.79 4.50 15.47
C LEU A 53 1.48 4.15 14.15
N VAL A 54 2.13 3.00 14.04
CA VAL A 54 2.70 2.51 12.76
C VAL A 54 1.60 2.17 11.76
N ALA A 55 0.51 1.53 12.19
CA ALA A 55 -0.65 1.24 11.36
C ALA A 55 -1.32 2.54 10.84
N GLU A 56 -1.59 3.51 11.71
CA GLU A 56 -2.17 4.79 11.30
C GLU A 56 -1.24 5.59 10.37
N LEU A 57 0.07 5.66 10.66
CA LEU A 57 1.04 6.30 9.76
C LEU A 57 1.10 5.60 8.39
N THR A 58 1.13 4.27 8.35
CA THR A 58 1.15 3.53 7.08
C THR A 58 -0.20 3.57 6.34
N ALA A 59 -1.31 3.92 7.02
CA ALA A 59 -2.56 4.30 6.36
C ALA A 59 -2.41 5.64 5.60
N HIS A 60 -1.78 6.66 6.18
CA HIS A 60 -1.42 7.89 5.44
C HIS A 60 -0.57 7.56 4.21
N ARG A 61 0.47 6.72 4.35
CA ARG A 61 1.30 6.27 3.22
C ARG A 61 0.48 5.55 2.14
N THR A 62 -0.48 4.71 2.54
CA THR A 62 -1.35 3.95 1.63
C THR A 62 -2.27 4.86 0.83
N ILE A 63 -2.94 5.83 1.47
CA ILE A 63 -3.86 6.75 0.76
C ILE A 63 -3.07 7.77 -0.08
N ALA A 64 -1.90 8.23 0.35
CA ALA A 64 -1.04 9.07 -0.48
C ALA A 64 -0.53 8.34 -1.74
N LEU A 65 -0.11 7.06 -1.61
CA LEU A 65 0.24 6.22 -2.76
C LEU A 65 -0.96 5.92 -3.67
N ARG A 66 -2.16 5.71 -3.12
CA ARG A 66 -3.41 5.60 -3.90
C ARG A 66 -3.62 6.85 -4.74
N ASN A 67 -3.48 8.04 -4.17
CA ASN A 67 -3.64 9.29 -4.92
C ASN A 67 -2.57 9.43 -6.02
N ALA A 68 -1.30 9.18 -5.69
CA ALA A 68 -0.19 9.31 -6.61
C ALA A 68 -0.26 8.32 -7.79
N VAL A 69 -0.68 7.06 -7.55
CA VAL A 69 -0.90 6.07 -8.61
C VAL A 69 -2.15 6.40 -9.43
N GLY A 70 -3.24 6.82 -8.79
CA GLY A 70 -4.49 7.23 -9.45
C GLY A 70 -4.35 8.49 -10.32
N ALA A 71 -3.31 9.30 -10.09
CA ALA A 71 -2.94 10.45 -10.92
C ALA A 71 -1.97 10.11 -12.07
N ASN A 72 -1.41 8.89 -12.13
CA ASN A 72 -0.34 8.51 -13.07
C ASN A 72 -0.69 7.23 -13.87
N PRO A 73 -1.42 7.34 -15.00
CA PRO A 73 -1.92 6.17 -15.73
C PRO A 73 -0.84 5.19 -16.20
N HIS A 74 0.30 5.68 -16.70
CA HIS A 74 1.43 4.84 -17.09
C HIS A 74 1.96 3.97 -15.92
N ILE A 75 2.01 4.53 -14.71
CA ILE A 75 2.44 3.83 -13.50
C ILE A 75 1.40 2.80 -13.07
N ALA A 76 0.11 3.15 -13.10
CA ALA A 76 -0.97 2.24 -12.75
C ALA A 76 -1.04 1.03 -13.72
N VAL A 77 -0.92 1.27 -15.03
CA VAL A 77 -0.82 0.21 -16.06
C VAL A 77 0.41 -0.66 -15.82
N THR A 78 1.57 -0.05 -15.53
CA THR A 78 2.81 -0.79 -15.23
C THR A 78 2.67 -1.67 -13.97
N ALA A 79 2.05 -1.15 -12.91
CA ALA A 79 1.82 -1.87 -11.67
C ALA A 79 0.84 -3.05 -11.86
N LEU A 80 -0.26 -2.82 -12.60
CA LEU A 80 -1.21 -3.86 -12.98
C LEU A 80 -0.54 -4.94 -13.83
N LEU A 81 0.18 -4.57 -14.89
CA LEU A 81 0.89 -5.51 -15.75
C LEU A 81 1.93 -6.32 -14.98
N HIS A 82 2.71 -5.68 -14.10
CA HIS A 82 3.65 -6.37 -13.20
C HIS A 82 2.95 -7.41 -12.30
N ARG A 83 1.75 -7.12 -11.80
CA ARG A 83 0.94 -8.09 -11.04
C ARG A 83 0.48 -9.25 -11.92
N LEU A 84 -0.09 -8.97 -13.10
CA LEU A 84 -0.59 -9.98 -14.03
C LEU A 84 0.53 -10.93 -14.50
N VAL A 85 1.66 -10.37 -14.93
CA VAL A 85 2.86 -11.13 -15.33
C VAL A 85 3.34 -12.05 -14.19
N ARG A 86 3.35 -11.56 -12.94
CA ARG A 86 3.73 -12.40 -11.79
C ARG A 86 2.74 -13.56 -11.57
N ASP A 87 1.45 -13.33 -11.66
CA ASP A 87 0.45 -14.37 -11.44
C ASP A 87 0.42 -15.41 -12.58
N THR A 88 0.51 -14.96 -13.84
CA THR A 88 0.59 -15.84 -15.02
C THR A 88 1.83 -16.74 -14.98
N PHE A 89 3.02 -16.18 -14.71
CA PHE A 89 4.27 -16.94 -14.81
C PHE A 89 4.71 -17.61 -13.49
N LYS A 90 4.05 -17.36 -12.36
CA LYS A 90 4.33 -18.03 -11.06
C LYS A 90 3.20 -18.96 -10.60
N ARG A 91 2.76 -19.84 -11.50
CA ARG A 91 1.90 -21.03 -11.24
C ARG A 91 0.71 -20.78 -10.30
N SER A 92 -0.28 -19.99 -10.74
CA SER A 92 -1.63 -20.08 -10.17
C SER A 92 -2.71 -19.95 -11.24
N THR A 93 -3.19 -21.09 -11.75
CA THR A 93 -4.31 -21.16 -12.69
C THR A 93 -5.09 -22.45 -12.44
N TYR A 94 -6.42 -22.36 -12.34
CA TYR A 94 -7.37 -23.30 -12.95
C TYR A 94 -8.70 -22.57 -13.23
N GLY A 95 -9.18 -22.62 -14.48
CA GLY A 95 -10.60 -22.39 -14.82
C GLY A 95 -11.13 -20.95 -14.99
N SER A 96 -10.45 -20.05 -15.72
CA SER A 96 -11.03 -18.74 -16.08
C SER A 96 -10.49 -18.19 -17.40
N ALA A 97 -11.34 -17.55 -18.22
CA ALA A 97 -10.95 -16.87 -19.45
C ALA A 97 -10.19 -15.54 -19.20
N VAL A 98 -10.62 -14.79 -18.18
CA VAL A 98 -9.86 -13.67 -17.57
C VAL A 98 -10.08 -13.72 -16.07
N ARG A 99 -9.05 -13.36 -15.27
CA ARG A 99 -9.22 -13.03 -13.85
C ARG A 99 -8.22 -11.95 -13.44
N VAL A 100 -8.75 -10.85 -12.94
CA VAL A 100 -8.02 -9.74 -12.30
C VAL A 100 -8.80 -9.41 -11.02
N SER A 101 -8.12 -8.97 -9.96
CA SER A 101 -8.80 -8.49 -8.75
C SER A 101 -8.08 -7.28 -8.18
N VAL A 102 -8.82 -6.18 -8.07
CA VAL A 102 -8.42 -4.99 -7.33
C VAL A 102 -9.42 -4.86 -6.20
N GLN A 103 -9.02 -5.27 -4.99
CA GLN A 103 -9.83 -5.10 -3.78
C GLN A 103 -9.52 -3.75 -3.17
N GLU A 104 -10.53 -2.98 -2.76
CA GLU A 104 -10.27 -1.76 -2.01
C GLU A 104 -9.57 -2.09 -0.68
N VAL A 105 -8.42 -1.48 -0.48
CA VAL A 105 -7.67 -1.55 0.78
C VAL A 105 -8.34 -0.62 1.79
N TYR A 106 -9.20 -1.17 2.63
CA TYR A 106 -9.79 -0.46 3.75
C TYR A 106 -8.80 -0.35 4.91
N CYS A 107 -8.37 0.88 5.23
CA CYS A 107 -7.55 1.15 6.41
C CYS A 107 -8.43 1.07 7.67
N SER A 108 -8.23 0.07 8.52
CA SER A 108 -9.04 -0.14 9.73
C SER A 108 -8.64 0.78 10.90
N GLU A 109 -7.34 1.02 11.09
CA GLU A 109 -6.82 2.00 12.03
C GLU A 109 -6.48 3.29 11.28
N GLN A 110 -7.43 4.24 11.28
CA GLN A 110 -7.25 5.56 10.66
C GLN A 110 -6.98 6.63 11.73
N GLY A 111 -6.01 7.51 11.46
CA GLY A 111 -5.88 8.77 12.17
C GLY A 111 -7.09 9.68 11.88
N VAL A 112 -7.51 10.48 12.86
CA VAL A 112 -8.68 11.38 12.71
C VAL A 112 -8.50 12.46 11.64
N ASP A 113 -7.24 12.73 11.29
CA ASP A 113 -6.74 13.66 10.28
C ASP A 113 -6.62 13.05 8.87
N LEU A 114 -6.55 11.72 8.72
CA LEU A 114 -6.36 11.04 7.44
C LEU A 114 -7.39 11.46 6.38
N LYS A 115 -8.68 11.39 6.74
CA LYS A 115 -9.83 11.84 5.92
C LYS A 115 -9.90 13.35 5.63
N HIS A 116 -8.96 14.13 6.16
CA HIS A 116 -8.87 15.57 5.97
C HIS A 116 -7.56 16.02 5.29
N SER A 117 -6.66 15.07 5.01
CA SER A 117 -5.46 15.28 4.21
C SER A 117 -5.78 15.72 2.76
N PRO A 118 -4.83 16.34 2.03
CA PRO A 118 -5.02 16.71 0.62
C PRO A 118 -5.28 15.50 -0.26
N TYR A 119 -4.43 14.47 -0.17
CA TYR A 119 -4.52 13.26 -0.99
C TYR A 119 -5.81 12.46 -0.80
N ALA A 120 -6.39 12.43 0.40
CA ALA A 120 -7.71 11.82 0.60
C ALA A 120 -8.80 12.59 -0.16
N LYS A 121 -8.85 13.92 -0.01
CA LYS A 121 -9.82 14.78 -0.71
C LYS A 121 -9.68 14.73 -2.22
N GLU A 122 -8.46 14.62 -2.74
CA GLU A 122 -8.20 14.47 -4.18
C GLU A 122 -8.68 13.11 -4.73
N ILE A 123 -8.59 12.03 -3.93
CA ILE A 123 -9.22 10.75 -4.28
C ILE A 123 -10.74 10.87 -4.29
N ASP A 124 -11.33 11.45 -3.24
CA ASP A 124 -12.77 11.63 -3.12
C ASP A 124 -13.32 12.48 -4.28
N GLN A 125 -12.64 13.59 -4.62
CA GLN A 125 -12.99 14.46 -5.74
C GLN A 125 -12.87 13.74 -7.08
N ARG A 126 -11.79 12.96 -7.29
CA ARG A 126 -11.61 12.15 -8.51
C ARG A 126 -12.68 11.06 -8.62
N HIS A 127 -13.10 10.48 -7.50
CA HIS A 127 -14.13 9.44 -7.44
C HIS A 127 -15.51 9.99 -7.76
N GLU A 128 -15.93 11.08 -7.09
CA GLU A 128 -17.22 11.72 -7.36
C GLU A 128 -17.29 12.32 -8.77
N GLY A 129 -16.15 12.73 -9.35
CA GLY A 129 -16.03 13.08 -10.77
C GLY A 129 -16.41 11.92 -11.69
N TRP A 130 -15.64 10.83 -11.66
CA TRP A 130 -15.94 9.63 -12.48
C TRP A 130 -17.36 9.09 -12.27
N LYS A 131 -17.84 9.12 -11.03
CA LYS A 131 -19.18 8.67 -10.63
C LYS A 131 -20.31 9.57 -11.17
N ALA A 132 -20.03 10.82 -11.54
CA ALA A 132 -20.99 11.69 -12.21
C ALA A 132 -21.05 11.44 -13.73
N ASP A 133 -19.96 10.94 -14.33
CA ASP A 133 -19.86 10.65 -15.76
C ASP A 133 -20.28 9.21 -16.14
N LEU A 134 -20.28 8.28 -15.18
CA LEU A 134 -20.69 6.88 -15.37
C LEU A 134 -22.19 6.74 -15.74
N PRO A 135 -22.55 5.79 -16.61
CA PRO A 135 -23.94 5.50 -16.92
C PRO A 135 -24.72 4.94 -15.72
N ALA A 136 -26.02 5.24 -15.67
CA ALA A 136 -26.89 4.79 -14.59
C ALA A 136 -27.39 3.34 -14.77
N ASP A 137 -27.39 2.83 -15.99
CA ASP A 137 -27.70 1.43 -16.30
C ASP A 137 -26.38 0.63 -16.43
N PRO A 138 -26.20 -0.49 -15.71
CA PRO A 138 -25.03 -1.35 -15.85
C PRO A 138 -24.85 -1.95 -17.26
N ASP A 139 -25.93 -2.12 -18.04
CA ASP A 139 -25.84 -2.70 -19.38
C ASP A 139 -25.21 -1.71 -20.40
N ASP A 140 -25.38 -0.40 -20.19
CA ASP A 140 -24.75 0.67 -21.00
C ASP A 140 -23.22 0.80 -20.75
N LEU A 141 -22.70 0.22 -19.66
CA LEU A 141 -21.32 0.45 -19.20
C LEU A 141 -20.26 -0.02 -20.20
N TRP A 142 -20.51 -1.10 -20.95
CA TRP A 142 -19.55 -1.60 -21.94
C TRP A 142 -19.37 -0.61 -23.10
N ASP A 143 -20.48 -0.16 -23.69
CA ASP A 143 -20.46 0.77 -24.84
C ASP A 143 -19.95 2.16 -24.41
N TRP A 144 -20.24 2.60 -23.18
CA TRP A 144 -19.65 3.82 -22.60
C TRP A 144 -18.12 3.70 -22.45
N LEU A 145 -17.63 2.57 -21.90
CA LEU A 145 -16.19 2.32 -21.77
C LEU A 145 -15.47 2.23 -23.12
N ASP A 146 -16.13 1.70 -24.15
CA ASP A 146 -15.53 1.61 -25.49
C ASP A 146 -15.64 2.91 -26.30
N ALA A 147 -16.56 3.81 -25.94
CA ALA A 147 -16.64 5.17 -26.47
C ALA A 147 -15.63 6.15 -25.85
N LEU A 148 -15.00 5.80 -24.70
CA LEU A 148 -13.94 6.64 -24.10
C LEU A 148 -12.69 6.69 -24.98
N ASP A 149 -12.12 7.89 -25.14
CA ASP A 149 -10.80 8.06 -25.72
C ASP A 149 -9.70 7.42 -24.84
N ASP A 150 -8.54 7.13 -25.43
CA ASP A 150 -7.45 6.45 -24.72
C ASP A 150 -6.99 7.17 -23.45
N ALA A 151 -6.98 8.51 -23.41
CA ALA A 151 -6.56 9.25 -22.22
C ALA A 151 -7.56 9.08 -21.07
N SER A 152 -8.87 9.22 -21.36
CA SER A 152 -9.92 8.99 -20.36
C SER A 152 -9.98 7.53 -19.91
N ARG A 153 -9.88 6.58 -20.86
CA ARG A 153 -9.89 5.14 -20.58
C ARG A 153 -8.70 4.73 -19.70
N MET A 154 -7.51 5.26 -19.95
CA MET A 154 -6.34 5.05 -19.10
C MET A 154 -6.42 5.76 -17.75
N ALA A 155 -7.01 6.97 -17.68
CA ALA A 155 -7.20 7.68 -16.42
C ALA A 155 -8.22 7.01 -15.48
N LEU A 156 -9.31 6.47 -16.03
CA LEU A 156 -10.27 5.66 -15.27
C LEU A 156 -9.64 4.35 -14.79
N LEU A 157 -8.90 3.66 -15.67
CA LEU A 157 -8.13 2.46 -15.29
C LEU A 157 -7.14 2.77 -14.15
N ALA A 158 -6.47 3.92 -14.19
CA ALA A 158 -5.55 4.36 -13.14
C ALA A 158 -6.26 4.57 -11.80
N HIS A 159 -7.40 5.27 -11.82
CA HIS A 159 -8.25 5.47 -10.66
C HIS A 159 -8.68 4.14 -10.06
N CYS A 160 -9.24 3.23 -10.87
CA CYS A 160 -9.65 1.89 -10.43
C CYS A 160 -8.50 1.08 -9.82
N VAL A 161 -7.35 0.95 -10.52
CA VAL A 161 -6.17 0.19 -10.04
C VAL A 161 -5.65 0.74 -8.72
N SER A 162 -5.72 2.06 -8.50
CA SER A 162 -5.20 2.70 -7.29
C SER A 162 -5.84 2.19 -5.99
N PHE A 163 -7.10 1.72 -6.02
CA PHE A 163 -7.79 1.22 -4.82
C PHE A 163 -7.12 -0.03 -4.20
N GLY A 164 -6.43 -0.83 -5.02
CA GLY A 164 -5.66 -1.99 -4.59
C GLY A 164 -4.25 -1.70 -4.06
N VAL A 165 -3.81 -0.44 -4.06
CA VAL A 165 -2.53 -0.04 -3.48
C VAL A 165 -2.59 -0.24 -1.97
N ASN A 166 -1.68 -1.08 -1.45
CA ASN A 166 -1.57 -1.40 -0.03
C ASN A 166 -0.14 -1.16 0.47
N ALA A 167 0.04 -0.18 1.36
CA ALA A 167 1.30 0.07 2.06
C ALA A 167 1.15 -0.05 3.59
N LEU A 168 0.08 -0.70 4.07
CA LEU A 168 -0.21 -0.86 5.49
C LEU A 168 0.82 -1.78 6.17
N TYR A 169 1.29 -1.39 7.34
CA TYR A 169 1.91 -2.28 8.30
C TYR A 169 0.83 -3.00 9.11
N GLU A 170 0.88 -4.33 9.10
CA GLU A 170 0.08 -5.21 9.95
C GLU A 170 1.05 -6.20 10.59
N ARG A 171 1.07 -6.35 11.93
CA ARG A 171 2.00 -7.31 12.54
C ARG A 171 1.69 -8.73 12.02
N PRO A 172 2.68 -9.46 11.49
CA PRO A 172 2.49 -10.86 11.12
C PRO A 172 2.05 -11.68 12.33
N ASN A 173 0.95 -12.42 12.20
CA ASN A 173 0.43 -13.27 13.27
C ASN A 173 0.58 -14.75 12.87
N PRO A 174 1.59 -15.47 13.40
CA PRO A 174 1.82 -16.89 13.07
C PRO A 174 0.66 -17.83 13.43
N LEU A 175 -0.29 -17.37 14.25
CA LEU A 175 -1.46 -18.14 14.68
C LEU A 175 -2.74 -17.83 13.88
N SER A 176 -2.69 -16.89 12.92
CA SER A 176 -3.84 -16.55 12.08
C SER A 176 -3.77 -17.22 10.70
N ALA A 177 -4.82 -17.96 10.33
CA ALA A 177 -4.96 -18.55 9.00
C ALA A 177 -5.25 -17.51 7.88
N SER A 178 -5.55 -16.26 8.24
CA SER A 178 -5.85 -15.15 7.33
C SER A 178 -4.91 -13.95 7.48
N GLY A 179 -3.91 -14.02 8.38
CA GLY A 179 -2.95 -12.94 8.61
C GLY A 179 -1.87 -12.88 7.53
N ILE A 180 -1.25 -11.71 7.35
CA ILE A 180 -0.08 -11.57 6.49
C ILE A 180 1.13 -12.28 7.11
N SER A 181 1.90 -13.01 6.30
CA SER A 181 3.19 -13.59 6.72
C SER A 181 4.30 -12.55 6.69
N GLU A 182 5.37 -12.73 7.46
CA GLU A 182 6.51 -11.80 7.51
C GLU A 182 7.13 -11.57 6.12
N ALA A 183 7.31 -12.64 5.33
CA ALA A 183 7.78 -12.54 3.95
C ALA A 183 6.78 -11.81 3.04
N GLY A 184 5.47 -11.99 3.26
CA GLY A 184 4.41 -11.24 2.57
C GLY A 184 4.44 -9.76 2.90
N LEU A 185 4.63 -9.40 4.18
CA LEU A 185 4.72 -8.02 4.63
C LEU A 185 5.96 -7.34 4.07
N ARG A 186 7.14 -7.98 4.14
CA ARG A 186 8.38 -7.46 3.53
C ARG A 186 8.23 -7.24 2.02
N THR A 187 7.51 -8.12 1.34
CA THR A 187 7.19 -7.99 -0.08
C THR A 187 6.24 -6.81 -0.35
N ARG A 188 5.19 -6.64 0.48
CA ARG A 188 4.27 -5.48 0.42
C ARG A 188 5.04 -4.16 0.59
N MET A 189 5.91 -4.06 1.60
CA MET A 189 6.69 -2.85 1.86
C MET A 189 7.60 -2.51 0.67
N ALA A 190 8.41 -3.48 0.18
CA ALA A 190 9.30 -3.25 -0.96
C ALA A 190 8.57 -2.90 -2.27
N GLU A 191 7.34 -3.41 -2.47
CA GLU A 191 6.49 -3.00 -3.61
C GLU A 191 5.89 -1.60 -3.42
N ALA A 192 5.56 -1.20 -2.19
CA ALA A 192 5.16 0.17 -1.86
C ALA A 192 6.32 1.18 -1.95
N ASP A 193 7.54 0.79 -1.57
CA ASP A 193 8.76 1.59 -1.76
C ASP A 193 9.08 1.79 -3.24
N ARG A 194 8.92 0.73 -4.05
CA ARG A 194 9.01 0.81 -5.51
C ARG A 194 7.96 1.78 -6.09
N LEU A 195 6.70 1.70 -5.65
CA LEU A 195 5.65 2.61 -6.10
C LEU A 195 5.98 4.07 -5.73
N ALA A 196 6.39 4.34 -4.49
CA ALA A 196 6.78 5.67 -4.05
C ALA A 196 7.92 6.26 -4.90
N ARG A 197 8.93 5.44 -5.24
CA ARG A 197 10.05 5.85 -6.11
C ARG A 197 9.59 6.21 -7.52
N VAL A 198 8.73 5.41 -8.15
CA VAL A 198 8.29 5.68 -9.53
C VAL A 198 7.25 6.79 -9.62
N THR A 199 6.43 7.03 -8.59
CA THR A 199 5.49 8.17 -8.56
C THR A 199 6.13 9.47 -8.08
N GLY A 200 7.38 9.44 -7.59
CA GLY A 200 8.01 10.60 -6.94
C GLY A 200 7.29 11.04 -5.65
N LEU A 201 6.66 10.11 -4.92
CA LEU A 201 5.90 10.47 -3.72
C LEU A 201 6.84 10.79 -2.54
N ASP A 202 6.95 12.08 -2.24
CA ASP A 202 7.36 12.55 -0.92
C ASP A 202 6.10 12.82 -0.05
N MET A 203 6.11 12.33 1.20
CA MET A 203 4.96 12.47 2.11
C MET A 203 4.81 13.89 2.69
N ALA A 204 5.89 14.66 2.80
CA ALA A 204 5.87 16.04 3.26
C ALA A 204 5.43 17.00 2.13
N GLU A 205 5.83 16.77 0.89
CA GLU A 205 5.27 17.49 -0.28
C GLU A 205 3.79 17.18 -0.47
N ALA A 206 3.37 15.92 -0.28
CA ALA A 206 1.96 15.52 -0.22
C ALA A 206 1.19 16.09 1.02
N GLY A 207 1.84 16.90 1.86
CA GLY A 207 1.18 17.65 2.93
C GLY A 207 0.99 16.91 4.25
N PHE A 208 1.63 15.75 4.47
CA PHE A 208 1.69 15.19 5.83
C PHE A 208 2.55 16.08 6.73
N ARG A 209 2.11 16.33 7.97
CA ARG A 209 2.92 16.92 9.03
C ARG A 209 2.72 16.16 10.34
N PRO A 210 3.80 15.87 11.09
CA PRO A 210 3.68 15.33 12.43
C PRO A 210 3.19 16.42 13.39
N THR A 211 2.22 16.08 14.22
CA THR A 211 1.58 16.96 15.20
C THR A 211 1.54 16.28 16.57
N VAL A 212 1.21 17.02 17.64
CA VAL A 212 0.88 16.47 18.96
C VAL A 212 -0.21 15.41 18.85
N ALA A 213 -1.22 15.65 18.02
CA ALA A 213 -2.38 14.78 17.85
C ALA A 213 -2.03 13.46 17.12
N ASN A 214 -1.38 13.53 15.96
CA ASN A 214 -1.11 12.32 15.16
C ASN A 214 0.19 11.60 15.55
N TYR A 215 1.19 12.29 16.10
CA TYR A 215 2.54 11.73 16.37
C TYR A 215 3.13 12.07 17.75
N PHE A 216 3.52 13.32 18.03
CA PHE A 216 4.38 13.67 19.17
C PHE A 216 3.76 13.36 20.54
N GLY A 217 2.44 13.54 20.70
CA GLY A 217 1.73 13.17 21.93
C GLY A 217 1.71 11.66 22.22
N ARG A 218 1.99 10.81 21.21
CA ARG A 218 1.82 9.35 21.26
C ARG A 218 3.14 8.59 21.47
N ILE A 219 4.28 9.27 21.37
CA ILE A 219 5.62 8.70 21.55
C ILE A 219 6.21 9.03 22.94
N THR A 220 7.42 8.54 23.23
CA THR A 220 8.17 8.85 24.47
C THR A 220 8.89 10.20 24.35
N LYS A 221 9.22 10.86 25.48
CA LYS A 221 10.03 12.10 25.48
C LYS A 221 11.28 11.97 24.59
N ARG A 222 12.02 10.87 24.76
CA ARG A 222 13.27 10.62 24.05
C ARG A 222 13.08 10.48 22.53
N LYS A 223 12.01 9.85 22.05
CA LYS A 223 11.66 9.86 20.61
C LYS A 223 11.28 11.26 20.08
N ILE A 224 10.78 12.17 20.92
CA ILE A 224 10.57 13.57 20.54
C ILE A 224 11.94 14.27 20.40
N LEU A 225 12.86 14.03 21.34
CA LEU A 225 14.22 14.59 21.30
C LEU A 225 15.04 14.06 20.12
N GLU A 226 14.92 12.78 19.77
CA GLU A 226 15.49 12.17 18.56
C GLU A 226 14.98 12.87 17.29
N ALA A 227 13.65 13.05 17.16
CA ALA A 227 13.04 13.74 16.03
C ALA A 227 13.49 15.22 15.92
N VAL A 228 13.63 15.92 17.05
CA VAL A 228 14.10 17.31 17.09
C VAL A 228 15.61 17.41 16.79
N SER A 229 16.42 16.49 17.29
CA SER A 229 17.86 16.37 16.97
C SER A 229 18.05 16.22 15.46
N GLU A 230 17.32 15.28 14.84
CA GLU A 230 17.40 14.99 13.41
C GLU A 230 16.89 16.13 12.52
N ALA A 231 15.82 16.83 12.94
CA ALA A 231 15.21 17.89 12.13
C ALA A 231 15.86 19.27 12.28
N VAL A 232 16.33 19.64 13.49
CA VAL A 232 16.79 20.99 13.83
C VAL A 232 18.04 21.02 14.74
N GLY A 233 18.66 19.88 15.01
CA GLY A 233 19.97 19.76 15.67
C GLY A 233 19.93 19.57 17.19
N ASP A 234 20.96 18.86 17.71
CA ASP A 234 21.10 18.46 19.11
C ASP A 234 21.01 19.60 20.13
N HIS A 235 21.44 20.81 19.74
CA HIS A 235 21.33 21.98 20.62
C HIS A 235 19.86 22.30 20.96
N ILE A 236 18.95 22.19 20.00
CA ILE A 236 17.53 22.46 20.20
C ILE A 236 16.89 21.32 21.02
N ALA A 237 17.26 20.06 20.76
CA ALA A 237 16.84 18.93 21.56
C ALA A 237 17.32 19.06 23.03
N SER A 238 18.54 19.56 23.26
CA SER A 238 19.12 19.77 24.60
C SER A 238 18.35 20.82 25.41
N LEU A 239 17.85 21.89 24.76
CA LEU A 239 16.99 22.88 25.40
C LEU A 239 15.62 22.29 25.81
N LEU A 240 15.09 21.37 25.00
CA LEU A 240 13.80 20.71 25.22
C LEU A 240 13.86 19.58 26.26
N ALA A 241 15.02 18.98 26.53
CA ALA A 241 15.15 17.76 27.33
C ALA A 241 14.48 17.83 28.72
N PHE A 242 14.56 18.99 29.38
CA PHE A 242 14.02 19.22 30.72
C PHE A 242 12.51 19.51 30.75
N GLU A 243 11.87 19.70 29.59
CA GLU A 243 10.46 20.08 29.52
C GLU A 243 9.48 18.95 29.86
N LYS A 244 8.26 19.33 30.25
CA LYS A 244 7.14 18.38 30.42
C LYS A 244 6.71 17.86 29.05
N LYS A 245 6.30 16.58 28.97
CA LYS A 245 6.02 15.89 27.70
C LYS A 245 5.08 16.70 26.79
N ASP A 246 4.00 17.27 27.34
CA ASP A 246 2.97 17.92 26.53
C ASP A 246 3.49 19.24 25.90
N LYS A 247 4.30 20.00 26.65
CA LYS A 247 4.98 21.19 26.13
C LYS A 247 6.11 20.82 25.15
N MET A 248 6.89 19.79 25.47
CA MET A 248 7.93 19.24 24.59
C MET A 248 7.35 18.79 23.25
N ALA A 249 6.18 18.16 23.25
CA ALA A 249 5.47 17.74 22.05
C ALA A 249 4.93 18.93 21.23
N ALA A 250 4.39 19.97 21.89
CA ALA A 250 3.90 21.17 21.22
C ALA A 250 5.04 22.00 20.59
N GLU A 251 6.16 22.18 21.30
CA GLU A 251 7.34 22.82 20.73
C GLU A 251 7.97 22.00 19.59
N ALA A 252 7.91 20.67 19.66
CA ALA A 252 8.37 19.82 18.56
C ALA A 252 7.48 19.98 17.31
N GLU A 253 6.16 20.07 17.45
CA GLU A 253 5.24 20.38 16.35
C GLU A 253 5.59 21.74 15.71
N GLU A 254 5.69 22.80 16.51
CA GLU A 254 6.03 24.15 16.02
C GLU A 254 7.38 24.18 15.28
N ARG A 255 8.41 23.54 15.84
CA ARG A 255 9.76 23.53 15.27
C ARG A 255 9.87 22.68 14.01
N LEU A 256 9.11 21.59 13.88
CA LEU A 256 9.20 20.67 12.75
C LEU A 256 8.23 20.98 11.61
N ALA A 257 7.19 21.79 11.84
CA ALA A 257 6.11 22.10 10.88
C ALA A 257 6.56 22.49 9.46
N ASN A 258 7.73 23.12 9.31
CA ASN A 258 8.27 23.58 8.02
C ASN A 258 9.61 22.93 7.63
N THR A 259 10.05 21.88 8.33
CA THR A 259 11.35 21.22 8.10
C THR A 259 11.33 20.14 7.01
N GLY A 260 10.14 19.66 6.63
CA GLY A 260 9.99 18.45 5.82
C GLY A 260 10.25 17.14 6.58
N TRP A 261 10.58 17.19 7.87
CA TRP A 261 10.86 15.99 8.66
C TRP A 261 9.63 15.07 8.77
N LEU A 262 9.87 13.77 8.58
CA LEU A 262 8.87 12.70 8.59
C LEU A 262 9.20 11.63 9.64
N PRO A 263 8.20 11.04 10.32
CA PRO A 263 8.37 9.80 11.07
C PRO A 263 8.92 8.67 10.19
N GLU A 264 9.77 7.82 10.78
CA GLU A 264 10.39 6.64 10.15
C GLU A 264 9.45 5.83 9.20
N PRO A 265 8.21 5.44 9.58
CA PRO A 265 7.32 4.66 8.69
C PRO A 265 6.79 5.40 7.45
N LEU A 266 6.98 6.72 7.37
CA LEU A 266 6.60 7.55 6.22
C LEU A 266 7.79 7.89 5.31
N ARG A 267 9.01 7.60 5.74
CA ARG A 267 10.21 7.77 4.90
C ARG A 267 10.24 6.68 3.85
N LEU A 268 10.72 7.02 2.66
CA LEU A 268 11.16 6.02 1.71
C LEU A 268 12.42 5.33 2.26
N ALA A 269 12.46 4.00 2.21
CA ALA A 269 13.70 3.27 2.45
C ALA A 269 14.75 3.67 1.40
N VAL A 270 15.79 4.37 1.84
CA VAL A 270 17.03 4.51 1.07
C VAL A 270 17.69 3.15 1.04
N GLU A 271 17.42 2.39 -0.03
CA GLU A 271 18.34 1.35 -0.44
C GLU A 271 19.64 2.06 -0.79
N GLU A 272 20.67 1.93 0.06
CA GLU A 272 22.03 2.28 -0.32
C GLU A 272 22.31 1.54 -1.63
N THR A 273 22.49 2.32 -2.70
CA THR A 273 22.64 1.78 -4.05
C THR A 273 24.04 1.22 -4.14
N GLY A 274 24.18 -0.02 -3.61
CA GLY A 274 25.44 -0.72 -3.46
C GLY A 274 26.23 -0.62 -4.75
N GLU A 275 27.49 -0.19 -4.62
CA GLU A 275 28.29 0.30 -5.73
C GLU A 275 28.22 -0.66 -6.91
N GLY A 276 27.65 -0.18 -8.02
CA GLY A 276 27.66 -0.91 -9.28
C GLY A 276 29.11 -1.24 -9.60
N PRO A 277 29.42 -2.50 -9.97
CA PRO A 277 30.80 -2.98 -10.02
C PRO A 277 31.64 -2.03 -10.86
N GLU A 278 32.75 -1.55 -10.29
CA GLU A 278 33.65 -0.61 -10.97
C GLU A 278 33.95 -1.14 -12.37
N ALA A 279 33.52 -0.39 -13.38
CA ALA A 279 34.01 -0.60 -14.74
C ALA A 279 35.52 -0.26 -14.69
N PRO A 280 36.43 -1.23 -14.86
CA PRO A 280 37.84 -0.95 -14.71
C PRO A 280 38.26 0.06 -15.78
N ALA A 281 38.78 1.21 -15.33
CA ALA A 281 39.43 2.16 -16.22
C ALA A 281 40.58 1.42 -16.92
N GLY A 282 40.51 1.34 -18.25
CA GLY A 282 41.35 0.43 -19.02
C GLY A 282 42.77 0.94 -19.29
N GLU A 283 43.65 0.01 -19.63
CA GLU A 283 44.94 0.26 -20.26
C GLU A 283 45.14 -0.73 -21.43
N ASP A 284 46.03 -0.34 -22.35
CA ASP A 284 46.55 -1.05 -23.53
C ASP A 284 45.60 -1.42 -24.71
N GLU A 285 45.78 -0.68 -25.81
CA GLU A 285 45.37 -1.07 -27.17
C GLU A 285 46.32 -2.15 -27.74
N SER A 286 45.79 -3.30 -28.19
CA SER A 286 46.37 -4.03 -29.34
C SER A 286 45.39 -5.05 -29.96
N ASP A 287 45.35 -5.08 -31.29
CA ASP A 287 44.80 -6.13 -32.17
C ASP A 287 43.52 -6.89 -31.72
N ILE A 288 42.37 -6.22 -31.83
CA ILE A 288 41.11 -6.91 -32.19
C ILE A 288 40.87 -6.72 -33.68
N ALA A 289 41.24 -7.71 -34.49
CA ALA A 289 40.99 -7.70 -35.92
C ALA A 289 39.48 -7.68 -36.22
N LEU A 290 39.01 -6.65 -36.92
CA LEU A 290 37.60 -6.53 -37.33
C LEU A 290 37.21 -7.72 -38.23
N PRO A 291 36.01 -8.32 -38.02
CA PRO A 291 35.57 -9.45 -38.84
C PRO A 291 35.35 -8.99 -40.29
N ALA A 292 35.80 -9.81 -41.24
CA ALA A 292 35.79 -9.53 -42.69
C ALA A 292 34.40 -9.47 -43.35
N PHE A 293 33.34 -9.29 -42.56
CA PHE A 293 31.95 -9.14 -43.00
C PHE A 293 31.56 -7.67 -43.27
N LEU A 294 32.31 -6.70 -42.74
CA LEU A 294 31.99 -5.26 -42.83
C LEU A 294 32.83 -4.49 -43.87
N ALA A 295 33.30 -5.17 -44.92
CA ALA A 295 34.09 -4.60 -46.01
C ALA A 295 33.41 -4.84 -47.37
N GLY A 296 32.29 -4.14 -47.60
CA GLY A 296 31.53 -4.14 -48.84
C GLY A 296 30.48 -3.03 -48.84
N GLU A 297 30.35 -2.32 -49.96
CA GLU A 297 29.58 -1.08 -50.09
C GLU A 297 28.13 -1.31 -50.56
N ASP A 298 27.25 -0.37 -50.17
CA ASP A 298 26.04 0.13 -50.84
C ASP A 298 25.14 -0.80 -51.67
N ALA A 299 23.92 -1.06 -51.16
CA ALA A 299 22.72 -1.23 -51.99
C ALA A 299 21.43 -0.86 -51.23
N GLU A 300 20.79 0.22 -51.67
CA GLU A 300 19.37 0.63 -51.62
C GLU A 300 18.47 0.33 -50.39
N ALA A 301 17.50 1.24 -50.16
CA ALA A 301 16.49 1.10 -49.13
C ALA A 301 15.18 0.54 -49.70
N ASP A 302 14.53 -0.35 -48.96
CA ASP A 302 13.10 -0.62 -49.11
C ASP A 302 12.47 -0.79 -47.72
N THR A 303 11.20 -0.40 -47.56
CA THR A 303 10.53 -0.30 -46.26
C THR A 303 9.27 -1.14 -46.19
N ASP A 304 9.26 -2.20 -45.37
CA ASP A 304 8.05 -2.69 -44.69
C ASP A 304 8.35 -3.72 -43.57
N ASP A 305 7.30 -4.11 -42.83
CA ASP A 305 7.21 -5.21 -41.85
C ASP A 305 8.11 -5.18 -40.59
N VAL A 306 7.78 -4.28 -39.66
CA VAL A 306 8.18 -4.40 -38.24
C VAL A 306 7.31 -5.45 -37.52
N ILE A 307 7.56 -6.73 -37.77
CA ILE A 307 6.96 -7.84 -37.01
C ILE A 307 7.89 -8.24 -35.86
N PRO A 308 7.40 -8.38 -34.60
CA PRO A 308 8.22 -8.80 -33.47
C PRO A 308 8.94 -10.14 -33.69
N ALA A 309 10.26 -10.16 -33.46
CA ALA A 309 11.16 -11.25 -33.87
C ALA A 309 10.83 -12.66 -33.33
N PHE A 310 9.97 -12.79 -32.32
CA PHE A 310 9.55 -14.09 -31.79
C PHE A 310 8.41 -14.77 -32.57
N LEU A 311 7.77 -14.08 -33.52
CA LEU A 311 6.66 -14.62 -34.32
C LEU A 311 7.07 -15.14 -35.71
N LYS A 312 8.31 -14.92 -36.16
CA LYS A 312 8.80 -15.42 -37.46
C LYS A 312 9.10 -16.92 -37.38
N ARG A 313 8.02 -17.72 -37.44
CA ARG A 313 8.06 -19.18 -37.30
C ARG A 313 8.77 -19.81 -38.50
N ARG A 314 9.37 -20.97 -38.24
CA ARG A 314 10.14 -21.80 -39.17
C ARG A 314 9.21 -22.54 -40.15
N ASP A 315 9.22 -22.10 -41.40
CA ASP A 315 8.79 -22.87 -42.58
C ASP A 315 10.00 -23.05 -43.51
N GLY A 316 10.15 -24.23 -44.11
CA GLY A 316 11.28 -24.57 -44.99
C GLY A 316 11.65 -26.06 -44.96
N ASP A 317 11.59 -26.67 -46.16
CA ASP A 317 12.05 -28.01 -46.57
C ASP A 317 11.33 -29.22 -45.89
N ASP A 318 10.98 -30.29 -46.61
CA ASP A 318 11.65 -30.90 -47.78
C ASP A 318 10.73 -31.08 -49.03
N ALA A 319 11.33 -31.42 -50.18
CA ALA A 319 10.68 -31.46 -51.50
C ALA A 319 10.61 -32.86 -52.13
N SER A 320 9.78 -33.05 -53.17
CA SER A 320 10.16 -33.75 -54.42
C SER A 320 9.02 -33.84 -55.44
N ASP A 321 9.43 -33.90 -56.70
CA ASP A 321 8.64 -33.85 -57.94
C ASP A 321 7.75 -35.07 -58.21
N ALA A 322 6.68 -34.87 -58.99
CA ALA A 322 6.37 -35.66 -60.20
C ALA A 322 5.22 -35.03 -61.02
N ASP A 323 5.37 -34.97 -62.34
CA ASP A 323 4.31 -34.59 -63.30
C ASP A 323 3.31 -35.74 -63.57
N ASP A 324 2.05 -35.42 -63.88
CA ASP A 324 1.36 -35.91 -65.09
C ASP A 324 0.09 -35.08 -65.43
N ASP A 325 -0.49 -35.30 -66.62
CA ASP A 325 -1.48 -34.45 -67.33
C ASP A 325 -2.94 -34.44 -66.76
N PRO A 326 -3.81 -33.47 -67.18
CA PRO A 326 -5.08 -33.16 -66.49
C PRO A 326 -6.41 -33.66 -67.12
N ALA A 327 -7.49 -33.48 -66.34
CA ALA A 327 -8.91 -33.31 -66.74
C ALA A 327 -9.75 -34.57 -67.12
N PRO A 328 -11.11 -34.49 -67.14
CA PRO A 328 -12.03 -33.81 -66.21
C PRO A 328 -13.33 -34.63 -65.85
N LEU A 329 -14.23 -34.02 -65.06
CA LEU A 329 -15.62 -34.48 -64.71
C LEU A 329 -15.65 -35.71 -63.76
N VAL A 330 -16.74 -36.08 -63.06
CA VAL A 330 -18.17 -35.68 -63.05
C VAL A 330 -18.64 -35.46 -61.58
N ALA A 331 -19.76 -34.77 -61.35
CA ALA A 331 -20.37 -34.61 -60.02
C ALA A 331 -21.21 -35.84 -59.56
N ALA A 332 -21.38 -35.98 -58.24
CA ALA A 332 -22.44 -36.77 -57.60
C ALA A 332 -22.84 -36.11 -56.25
N GLU A 333 -24.03 -36.44 -55.76
CA GLU A 333 -24.78 -35.83 -54.65
C GLU A 333 -24.11 -35.88 -53.26
#